data_AF-A0AAV8YUM1-F1
#
_entry.id   AF-A0AAV8YUM1-F1
#
_cell.length_a   1.000
_cell.length_b   1.000
_cell.length_c   1.000
_cell.angle_alpha   90.00
_cell.angle_beta   90.00
_cell.angle_gamma   90.00
#
_symmetry.space_group_name_H-M   'P 1'
#
loop_
_entity.id
_entity.type
_entity.pdbx_description
1 polymer ?
#
loop_
_entity_poly.entity_id
_entity_poly.type
_entity_poly.pdbx_seq_one_letter_code
_entity_poly.pdbx_strand_id
1 'polypeptide(L)'
;MSKTEENIGKLIREDRRLSFRGLVEITGIDKECVCQILHESFNMPKVCGIMVLTHEKYVTVSKLFIPEQKESRMNICADILNNIDTDPGLLDTVIICDELWFFTYDPETKCGSG
;
A
#
# COMPACT_ATOMS: atom_id res chain seq x y z
N MET A 1 13.13 -18.85 13.58
CA MET A 1 13.28 -18.26 12.24
C MET A 1 14.68 -18.54 11.74
N SER A 2 14.82 -19.06 10.52
CA SER A 2 16.11 -19.26 9.87
C SER A 2 16.75 -17.91 9.55
N LYS A 3 18.08 -17.83 9.54
CA LYS A 3 18.86 -16.61 9.20
C LYS A 3 18.44 -16.02 7.84
N THR A 4 17.96 -16.89 6.96
CA THR A 4 17.39 -16.57 5.65
C THR A 4 16.08 -15.79 5.72
N GLU A 5 15.17 -16.16 6.63
CA GLU A 5 13.87 -15.50 6.80
C GLU A 5 14.03 -14.10 7.39
N GLU A 6 14.99 -13.93 8.30
CA GLU A 6 15.30 -12.62 8.89
C GLU A 6 15.85 -11.65 7.83
N ASN A 7 16.70 -12.13 6.93
CA ASN A 7 17.23 -11.33 5.82
C ASN A 7 16.12 -10.93 4.83
N ILE A 8 15.24 -11.87 4.45
CA ILE A 8 14.07 -11.57 3.60
C ILE A 8 13.17 -10.54 4.29
N GLY A 9 12.93 -10.70 5.60
CA GLY A 9 12.14 -9.76 6.38
C GLY A 9 12.73 -8.35 6.44
N LYS A 10 14.07 -8.21 6.51
CA LYS A 10 14.74 -6.90 6.45
C LYS A 10 14.59 -6.26 5.07
N LEU A 11 14.84 -7.01 3.99
CA LEU A 11 14.71 -6.51 2.61
C LEU A 11 13.29 -6.03 2.30
N ILE A 12 12.28 -6.79 2.73
CA ILE A 12 10.86 -6.41 2.55
C ILE A 12 10.51 -5.14 3.33
N ARG A 13 11.09 -4.95 4.52
CA ARG A 13 10.84 -3.77 5.37
C ARG A 13 11.54 -2.53 4.83
N GLU A 14 12.73 -2.70 4.27
CA GLU A 14 13.54 -1.63 3.67
C GLU A 14 12.96 -1.15 2.33
N ASP A 15 12.57 -2.09 1.44
CA ASP A 15 11.93 -1.76 0.18
C ASP A 15 10.69 -2.63 -0.06
N ARG A 16 9.52 -2.02 0.16
CA ARG A 16 8.20 -2.65 -0.01
C ARG A 16 7.81 -2.85 -1.48
N ARG A 17 8.56 -2.27 -2.42
CA ARG A 17 8.32 -2.39 -3.88
C ARG A 17 9.19 -3.45 -4.53
N LEU A 18 10.00 -4.17 -3.74
CA LEU A 18 10.81 -5.26 -4.22
C LEU A 18 9.96 -6.28 -4.97
N SER A 19 10.25 -6.42 -6.25
CA SER A 19 9.65 -7.47 -7.06
C SER A 19 10.14 -8.84 -6.57
N PHE A 20 9.29 -9.85 -6.73
CA PHE A 20 9.66 -11.23 -6.43
C PHE A 20 10.99 -11.65 -7.08
N ARG A 21 11.25 -11.17 -8.30
CA ARG A 21 12.51 -11.42 -9.02
C ARG A 21 13.70 -10.72 -8.35
N GLY A 22 13.54 -9.46 -7.95
CA GLY A 22 14.59 -8.73 -7.23
C GLY A 22 14.93 -9.36 -5.89
N LEU A 23 13.93 -9.90 -5.17
CA LEU A 23 14.15 -10.60 -3.91
C LEU A 23 15.00 -11.87 -4.10
N VAL A 24 14.72 -12.65 -5.15
CA VAL A 24 15.49 -13.84 -5.53
C VAL A 24 16.92 -13.47 -5.95
N GLU A 25 17.10 -12.42 -6.74
CA GLU A 25 18.41 -11.94 -7.19
C GLU A 25 19.28 -11.44 -6.03
N ILE A 26 18.70 -10.70 -5.06
CA ILE A 26 19.44 -10.15 -3.91
C ILE A 26 19.79 -11.24 -2.89
N THR A 27 18.87 -12.17 -2.64
CA THR A 27 19.07 -13.20 -1.62
C THR A 27 19.82 -14.42 -2.14
N GLY A 28 19.84 -14.64 -3.46
CA GLY A 28 20.44 -15.83 -4.09
C GLY A 28 19.74 -17.14 -3.75
N ILE A 29 18.53 -17.08 -3.20
CA ILE A 29 17.74 -18.24 -2.77
C ILE A 29 16.89 -18.73 -3.93
N ASP A 30 16.65 -20.04 -3.99
CA ASP A 30 15.72 -20.59 -4.96
C ASP A 30 14.32 -19.98 -4.87
N LYS A 31 13.68 -19.82 -6.03
CA LYS A 31 12.37 -19.19 -6.17
C LYS A 31 11.31 -19.89 -5.32
N GLU A 32 11.28 -21.21 -5.27
CA GLU A 32 10.27 -21.94 -4.50
C GLU A 32 10.43 -21.73 -3.00
N CYS A 33 11.68 -21.71 -2.51
CA CYS A 33 11.97 -21.47 -1.11
C CYS A 33 11.56 -20.05 -0.68
N VAL A 34 11.81 -19.03 -1.53
CA VAL A 34 11.32 -17.67 -1.29
C VAL A 34 9.79 -17.64 -1.27
N CYS A 35 9.12 -18.34 -2.18
CA CYS A 35 7.65 -18.41 -2.18
C CYS A 35 7.09 -19.00 -0.89
N GLN A 36 7.71 -20.09 -0.42
CA GLN A 36 7.27 -20.80 0.77
C GLN A 36 7.44 -19.94 2.02
N ILE A 37 8.59 -19.28 2.17
CA ILE A 37 8.84 -18.35 3.27
C ILE A 37 7.83 -17.18 3.26
N LEU A 38 7.53 -16.63 2.09
CA LEU A 38 6.57 -15.53 1.99
C LEU A 38 5.15 -15.94 2.35
N HIS A 39 4.75 -17.16 1.97
CA HIS A 39 3.42 -17.68 2.23
C HIS A 39 3.28 -18.16 3.69
N GLU A 40 4.24 -18.92 4.20
CA GLU A 40 4.18 -19.54 5.53
C GLU A 40 4.62 -18.58 6.64
N SER A 41 5.73 -17.88 6.46
CA SER A 41 6.34 -17.03 7.51
C SER A 41 5.79 -15.59 7.51
N PHE A 42 5.33 -15.11 6.35
CA PHE A 42 4.83 -13.73 6.19
C PHE A 42 3.34 -13.63 5.78
N ASN A 43 2.67 -14.75 5.51
CA ASN A 43 1.26 -14.81 5.07
C ASN A 43 0.94 -13.88 3.88
N MET A 44 1.85 -13.79 2.91
CA MET A 44 1.74 -12.92 1.73
C MET A 44 1.38 -13.73 0.48
N PRO A 45 0.11 -13.76 0.04
CA PRO A 45 -0.28 -14.44 -1.19
C PRO A 45 0.24 -13.67 -2.42
N LYS A 46 0.76 -14.42 -3.40
CA LYS A 46 1.24 -13.86 -4.68
C LYS A 46 0.11 -13.11 -5.40
N VAL A 47 0.28 -11.81 -5.60
CA VAL A 47 -0.48 -11.03 -6.58
C VAL A 47 0.51 -10.70 -7.72
N CYS A 48 0.12 -10.94 -8.98
CA CYS A 48 1.01 -10.84 -10.14
C CYS A 48 1.94 -9.60 -10.12
N GLY A 49 3.24 -9.83 -10.24
CA GLY A 49 4.27 -8.82 -10.53
C GLY A 49 4.72 -7.94 -9.36
N ILE A 50 3.87 -7.68 -8.38
CA ILE A 50 4.17 -6.85 -7.21
C ILE A 50 3.83 -7.69 -5.97
N MET A 51 4.82 -7.93 -5.10
CA MET A 51 4.53 -8.46 -3.77
C MET A 51 3.76 -7.38 -3.01
N VAL A 52 2.43 -7.43 -3.09
CA VAL A 52 1.56 -6.57 -2.29
C VAL A 52 1.65 -7.09 -0.86
N LEU A 53 2.53 -6.47 -0.07
CA LEU A 53 2.58 -6.67 1.37
C LEU A 53 1.17 -6.45 1.88
N THR A 54 0.55 -7.50 2.39
CA THR A 54 -0.91 -7.57 2.54
C THR A 54 -1.41 -6.85 3.80
N HIS A 55 -0.68 -5.83 4.24
CA HIS A 55 -1.17 -4.81 5.18
C HIS A 55 -1.20 -3.41 4.55
N GLU A 56 -0.75 -3.28 3.30
CA GLU A 56 -0.60 -2.03 2.55
C GLU A 56 -1.45 -1.95 1.28
N LYS A 57 -2.41 -2.85 1.07
CA LYS A 57 -3.34 -2.76 -0.07
C LYS A 57 -4.12 -1.43 -0.09
N TYR A 58 -4.15 -0.70 1.04
CA TYR A 58 -4.62 0.68 1.16
C TYR A 58 -3.52 1.76 1.08
N VAL A 59 -2.25 1.42 1.33
CA VAL A 59 -1.15 2.39 1.42
C VAL A 59 -0.51 2.68 0.05
N THR A 60 -0.60 1.75 -0.92
CA THR A 60 0.01 1.98 -2.25
C THR A 60 -0.71 3.05 -3.08
N VAL A 61 -1.98 3.36 -2.81
CA VAL A 61 -2.75 4.38 -3.55
C VAL A 61 -2.42 5.80 -3.06
N SER A 62 -1.94 5.95 -1.82
CA SER A 62 -1.46 7.21 -1.28
C SER A 62 0.04 7.32 -1.55
N LYS A 63 0.35 7.82 -2.75
CA LYS A 63 1.62 8.44 -3.17
C LYS A 63 2.58 8.68 -1.99
N LEU A 64 3.80 8.16 -2.09
CA LEU A 64 4.91 8.53 -1.22
C LEU A 64 4.95 10.07 -1.09
N PHE A 65 4.44 10.61 0.01
CA PHE A 65 4.44 12.05 0.24
C PHE A 65 5.89 12.48 0.40
N ILE A 66 6.29 13.49 -0.38
CA ILE A 66 7.58 14.17 -0.23
C ILE A 66 7.63 14.73 1.21
N PRO A 67 8.79 14.76 1.91
CA PRO A 67 8.86 15.20 3.31
C PRO A 67 8.16 16.53 3.59
N GLU A 68 8.31 17.51 2.68
CA GLU A 68 7.64 18.81 2.76
C GLU A 68 6.10 18.71 2.72
N GLN A 69 5.55 17.79 1.91
CA GLN A 69 4.11 17.55 1.89
C GLN A 69 3.62 16.89 3.18
N LYS A 70 4.46 16.07 3.84
CA LYS A 70 4.12 15.48 5.14
C LYS A 70 4.09 16.56 6.23
N GLU A 71 5.08 17.43 6.23
CA GLU A 71 5.17 18.57 7.16
C GLU A 71 3.99 19.52 6.98
N SER A 72 3.68 19.90 5.73
CA SER A 72 2.52 20.73 5.42
C SER A 72 1.21 20.10 5.92
N ARG A 73 1.00 18.80 5.68
CA ARG A 73 -0.18 18.09 6.19
C ARG A 73 -0.23 18.05 7.71
N MET A 74 0.90 17.83 8.37
CA MET A 74 0.98 17.80 9.84
C MET A 74 0.60 19.17 10.44
N ASN A 75 1.14 20.25 9.89
CA ASN A 75 0.86 21.61 10.36
C ASN A 75 -0.63 21.95 10.18
N ILE A 76 -1.19 21.68 9.00
CA ILE A 76 -2.62 21.92 8.72
C ILE A 76 -3.50 21.11 9.69
N CYS A 77 -3.18 19.85 9.94
CA CYS A 77 -3.94 19.03 10.87
C CYS A 77 -3.84 19.52 12.32
N ALA A 78 -2.67 19.99 12.76
CA ALA A 78 -2.48 20.56 14.09
C ALA A 78 -3.30 21.84 14.28
N ASP A 79 -3.32 22.72 13.27
CA ASP A 79 -4.12 23.95 13.29
C ASP A 79 -5.62 23.65 13.33
N ILE A 80 -6.08 22.70 12.52
CA ILE A 80 -7.49 22.25 12.54
C ILE A 80 -7.85 21.69 13.92
N LEU A 81 -6.97 20.90 14.54
CA LEU A 81 -7.21 20.35 15.87
C LEU A 81 -7.37 21.45 16.93
N ASN A 82 -6.46 22.44 16.94
CA ASN A 82 -6.56 23.59 17.85
C ASN A 82 -7.86 24.38 17.65
N ASN A 83 -8.31 24.51 16.40
CA ASN A 83 -9.56 25.20 16.09
C ASN A 83 -10.78 24.40 16.57
N ILE A 84 -10.77 23.06 16.47
CA ILE A 84 -11.83 22.21 17.01
C ILE A 84 -11.85 22.25 18.55
N ASP A 85 -10.69 22.27 19.20
CA ASP A 85 -10.61 22.42 20.66
C ASP A 85 -11.15 23.77 21.15
N THR A 86 -11.00 24.81 20.32
CA THR A 86 -11.49 26.17 20.61
C THR A 86 -12.99 26.32 20.30
N ASP A 87 -13.46 25.71 19.20
CA ASP A 87 -14.85 25.69 18.78
C ASP A 87 -15.30 24.24 18.44
N PRO A 88 -15.91 23.53 19.40
CA PRO A 88 -16.37 22.17 19.20
C PRO A 88 -17.46 22.02 18.11
N GLY A 89 -18.16 23.11 17.75
CA GLY A 89 -19.21 23.11 16.72
C GLY A 89 -18.68 23.37 15.30
N LEU A 90 -17.37 23.59 15.14
CA LEU A 90 -16.76 23.97 13.87
C LEU A 90 -17.11 22.99 12.73
N LEU A 91 -17.06 21.69 13.02
CA LEU A 91 -17.30 20.64 12.02
C LEU A 91 -18.77 20.53 11.59
N ASP A 92 -19.72 21.05 12.38
CA ASP A 92 -21.14 21.02 12.03
C ASP A 92 -21.45 21.94 10.82
N THR A 93 -20.54 22.89 10.53
CA THR A 93 -20.65 23.79 9.38
C THR A 93 -19.96 23.26 8.12
N VAL A 94 -19.16 22.19 8.23
CA VAL A 94 -18.32 21.70 7.15
C VAL A 94 -19.11 20.72 6.28
N ILE A 95 -19.24 21.04 4.99
CA ILE A 95 -19.78 20.13 3.98
C ILE A 95 -18.60 19.57 3.19
N ILE A 96 -18.42 18.25 3.23
CA ILE A 96 -17.40 17.54 2.44
C ILE A 96 -18.07 17.02 1.17
N CYS A 97 -17.47 17.31 0.02
CA CYS A 97 -17.88 16.76 -1.27
C CYS A 97 -16.65 16.16 -1.96
N ASP A 98 -16.79 14.97 -2.52
CA ASP A 98 -15.75 14.28 -3.30
C ASP A 98 -16.38 13.59 -4.51
N GLU A 99 -15.59 13.39 -5.57
CA GLU A 99 -16.03 12.77 -6.82
C GLU A 99 -15.53 11.33 -6.93
N LEU A 100 -16.47 10.39 -7.10
CA LEU A 100 -16.18 8.99 -7.37
C LEU A 100 -16.48 8.68 -8.85
N TRP A 101 -15.48 8.21 -9.57
CA TRP A 101 -15.64 7.75 -10.95
C TRP A 101 -16.27 6.35 -10.96
N PHE A 102 -17.51 6.26 -11.44
CA PHE A 102 -18.17 4.98 -11.69
C PHE A 102 -17.98 4.57 -13.14
N PHE A 103 -17.26 3.46 -13.35
CA PHE A 103 -17.12 2.85 -14.67
C PHE A 103 -18.22 1.80 -14.85
N THR A 104 -19.20 2.07 -15.71
CA THR A 104 -20.18 1.06 -16.13
C THR A 104 -19.58 0.23 -17.24
N TYR A 105 -19.16 -0.99 -16.90
CA TYR A 105 -18.71 -1.99 -17.87
C TYR A 105 -19.92 -2.75 -18.43
N ASP A 106 -20.08 -2.76 -19.76
CA ASP A 106 -21.04 -3.63 -20.43
C ASP A 106 -20.36 -4.97 -20.80
N PRO A 107 -20.72 -6.08 -20.13
CA PRO A 107 -20.12 -7.38 -20.39
C PRO A 107 -20.44 -7.94 -21.78
N GLU A 108 -21.51 -7.50 -22.44
CA GLU A 108 -21.92 -8.04 -23.75
C GLU A 108 -21.02 -7.57 -24.90
N THR A 109 -20.32 -6.45 -24.73
CA THR A 109 -19.34 -5.94 -25.72
C THR A 109 -18.14 -6.87 -25.93
N LYS A 110 -17.92 -7.86 -25.05
CA LYS A 110 -16.84 -8.85 -25.16
C LYS A 110 -17.18 -10.09 -25.99
N CYS A 111 -18.44 -10.31 -26.34
CA CYS A 111 -18.88 -11.54 -27.02
C CYS A 111 -18.97 -11.42 -28.56
N GLY A 112 -18.32 -10.43 -29.17
CA GLY A 112 -18.38 -10.16 -30.60
C GLY A 112 -17.03 -10.19 -31.31
N SER A 113 -16.32 -11.33 -31.31
CA SER A 113 -15.31 -11.70 -32.33
C SER A 113 -14.77 -13.09 -32.03
N GLY A 114 -15.56 -14.10 -32.41
CA GLY A 114 -15.14 -15.50 -32.56
C GLY A 114 -15.62 -16.00 -33.91
#